data_AF-A0A346S2I5-F1
#
_entry.id   AF-A0A346S2I5-F1
#
_cell.length_a   1.000
_cell.length_b   1.000
_cell.length_c   1.000
_cell.angle_alpha   90.00
_cell.angle_beta   90.00
_cell.angle_gamma   90.00
#
_symmetry.space_group_name_H-M   'P 1'
#
loop_
_entity.id
_entity.type
_entity.pdbx_description
1 polymer ?
#
loop_
_entity_poly.entity_id
_entity_poly.type
_entity_poly.pdbx_seq_one_letter_code
_entity_poly.pdbx_strand_id
1 'polypeptide(L)'
;MSNLIAACVGDMHVCPIKGHGSSPIMPNGSSILVEGKPIARVGDVTGCGAVITQGYPLALADGMPVAYLGSPTNHGGSIVSGNPRVILGVATNTAPVVDFAMAGTLDDKGQLTRAAKKLLDKDPQEFVRKAAQKGALIDEGLPDEEPEDSPAEEDRPKVRVEAGIFFDGTGNNRDNTQTYQQQMDECLTANDAGAISEEECSSELSQIMEGSYLNAETNVSKLERMYQQGQVQSGDRDQVHRISSYVSGVGTKSGEADDGPSMGLGLGEQGILKKIDQGCANLAIDVFDYVSEPIDELILDVFGFSRGAATARHFVRREVRDTTGSLYGEYKGRLVRAFERQGIPWPKKVTVRFVGLFDTVAGIADLGNLDVSAHDAETGRINVNLRPEDAERVVQFAARDERRHNFSLNSLRGESGSLPDHFSEWVLPGVHSDIGGGYPDRFRERIEVRPPLVVKGKDRRNPEASFEFSRMLQERALIKNEAWIGPLNPLATLEIEQERSRGLPGGDITLRLWLDREVRGEYSRIPLYLMHKLAVDAGVPFDVIDPEDSSLSLPDELITVARNLAAHVWHGGPLLMTPESRALLKQRYIHHSDHYLLLGPLYPFKPGEYGRRTVHPNKGQWIEGEYHEY
;
A
#
# COMPACT_ATOMS: atom_id res chain seq x y z
N MET A 1 -25.28 -24.45 -20.64
CA MET A 1 -24.14 -24.86 -21.51
C MET A 1 -24.56 -24.86 -22.98
N SER A 2 -24.49 -23.72 -23.65
CA SER A 2 -24.47 -23.66 -25.12
C SER A 2 -23.07 -24.06 -25.60
N ASN A 3 -22.86 -25.37 -25.85
CA ASN A 3 -21.58 -25.88 -26.33
C ASN A 3 -21.48 -25.69 -27.85
N LEU A 4 -21.00 -24.53 -28.30
CA LEU A 4 -20.77 -24.30 -29.73
C LEU A 4 -19.55 -25.11 -30.18
N ILE A 5 -19.77 -26.09 -31.05
CA ILE A 5 -18.70 -26.95 -31.58
C ILE A 5 -18.03 -26.22 -32.75
N ALA A 6 -16.73 -25.94 -32.67
CA ALA A 6 -16.03 -25.22 -33.73
C ALA A 6 -16.00 -26.00 -35.05
N ALA A 7 -16.22 -25.32 -36.16
CA ALA A 7 -16.13 -25.88 -37.51
C ALA A 7 -14.72 -25.71 -38.09
N CYS A 8 -14.26 -26.66 -38.88
CA CYS A 8 -12.95 -26.69 -39.53
C CYS A 8 -13.11 -26.94 -41.04
N VAL A 9 -12.07 -26.65 -41.81
CA VAL A 9 -12.00 -27.01 -43.22
C VAL A 9 -12.26 -28.51 -43.40
N GLY A 10 -13.14 -28.85 -44.34
CA GLY A 10 -13.61 -30.21 -44.58
C GLY A 10 -14.87 -30.60 -43.80
N ASP A 11 -15.34 -29.80 -42.84
CA ASP A 11 -16.66 -30.01 -42.24
C ASP A 11 -17.79 -29.74 -43.24
N MET A 12 -18.94 -30.38 -43.06
CA MET A 12 -20.00 -30.44 -44.06
C MET A 12 -21.00 -29.30 -43.90
N HIS A 13 -21.45 -28.75 -45.03
CA HIS A 13 -22.54 -27.81 -45.17
C HIS A 13 -23.69 -28.45 -45.95
N VAL A 14 -24.93 -28.29 -45.49
CA VAL A 14 -26.14 -28.72 -46.23
C VAL A 14 -26.84 -27.50 -46.81
N CYS A 15 -26.98 -27.48 -48.13
CA CYS A 15 -27.57 -26.37 -48.88
C CYS A 15 -28.98 -26.71 -49.39
N PRO A 16 -30.00 -25.88 -49.14
CA PRO A 16 -31.38 -26.14 -49.57
C PRO A 16 -31.62 -25.86 -51.07
N ILE A 17 -30.70 -25.19 -51.75
CA ILE A 17 -30.77 -24.94 -53.20
C ILE A 17 -30.71 -26.26 -53.96
N LYS A 18 -31.72 -26.52 -54.80
CA LYS A 18 -31.85 -27.75 -55.58
C LYS A 18 -30.60 -27.97 -56.44
N GLY A 19 -29.90 -29.08 -56.21
CA GLY A 19 -28.69 -29.47 -56.93
C GLY A 19 -27.38 -29.18 -56.18
N HIS A 20 -27.39 -28.43 -55.08
CA HIS A 20 -26.18 -28.13 -54.29
C HIS A 20 -25.87 -29.21 -53.23
N GLY A 21 -26.89 -29.77 -52.58
CA GLY A 21 -26.74 -30.91 -51.67
C GLY A 21 -25.82 -30.62 -50.46
N SER A 22 -25.03 -31.63 -50.08
CA SER A 22 -24.05 -31.53 -48.99
C SER A 22 -22.64 -31.32 -49.57
N SER A 23 -21.92 -30.30 -49.10
CA SER A 23 -20.58 -29.94 -49.60
C SER A 23 -19.66 -29.54 -48.44
N PRO A 24 -18.34 -29.80 -48.53
CA PRO A 24 -17.43 -29.46 -47.44
C PRO A 24 -17.11 -27.95 -47.39
N ILE A 25 -16.67 -27.44 -46.25
CA ILE A 25 -16.00 -26.13 -46.12
C ILE A 25 -14.66 -26.22 -46.86
N MET A 26 -14.42 -25.27 -47.77
CA MET A 26 -13.24 -25.27 -48.63
C MET A 26 -12.01 -24.75 -47.90
N PRO A 27 -10.78 -25.09 -48.36
CA PRO A 27 -9.55 -24.54 -47.81
C PRO A 27 -9.56 -23.01 -47.75
N ASN A 28 -9.27 -22.44 -46.59
CA ASN A 28 -9.51 -21.04 -46.26
C ASN A 28 -8.25 -20.24 -45.86
N GLY A 29 -7.07 -20.89 -45.89
CA GLY A 29 -5.80 -20.25 -45.55
C GLY A 29 -5.68 -19.74 -44.11
N SER A 30 -6.52 -20.23 -43.18
CA SER A 30 -6.40 -19.86 -41.76
C SER A 30 -5.04 -20.30 -41.19
N SER A 31 -4.40 -19.40 -40.43
CA SER A 31 -3.14 -19.71 -39.72
C SER A 31 -3.38 -20.57 -38.46
N ILE A 32 -4.61 -20.57 -37.96
CA ILE A 32 -5.03 -21.35 -36.80
C ILE A 32 -5.50 -22.73 -37.26
N LEU A 33 -4.86 -23.77 -36.70
CA LEU A 33 -5.12 -25.17 -37.00
C LEU A 33 -5.71 -25.89 -35.77
N VAL A 34 -6.76 -26.66 -36.01
CA VAL A 34 -7.34 -27.61 -35.05
C VAL A 34 -7.08 -29.01 -35.58
N GLU A 35 -6.28 -29.80 -34.85
CA GLU A 35 -5.89 -31.16 -35.26
C GLU A 35 -5.33 -31.22 -36.70
N GLY A 36 -4.56 -30.19 -37.10
CA GLY A 36 -3.95 -30.08 -38.42
C GLY A 36 -4.88 -29.59 -39.54
N LYS A 37 -6.16 -29.30 -39.24
CA LYS A 37 -7.10 -28.69 -40.18
C LYS A 37 -7.29 -27.20 -39.86
N PRO A 38 -7.29 -26.30 -40.86
CA PRO A 38 -7.59 -24.90 -40.62
C PRO A 38 -8.99 -24.68 -40.04
N ILE A 39 -9.12 -23.81 -39.04
CA ILE A 39 -10.42 -23.47 -38.44
C ILE A 39 -11.26 -22.65 -39.40
N ALA A 40 -12.57 -22.89 -39.47
CA ALA A 40 -13.50 -22.15 -40.31
C ALA A 40 -13.95 -20.84 -39.63
N ARG A 41 -14.18 -19.81 -40.43
CA ARG A 41 -14.49 -18.44 -40.00
C ARG A 41 -15.65 -17.89 -40.82
N VAL A 42 -16.30 -16.85 -40.30
CA VAL A 42 -17.25 -16.03 -41.08
C VAL A 42 -16.55 -15.53 -42.35
N GLY A 43 -17.23 -15.64 -43.50
CA GLY A 43 -16.69 -15.29 -44.80
C GLY A 43 -15.99 -16.43 -45.56
N ASP A 44 -15.75 -17.58 -44.92
CA ASP A 44 -15.24 -18.76 -45.62
C ASP A 44 -16.34 -19.41 -46.49
N VAL A 45 -15.92 -20.11 -47.54
CA VAL A 45 -16.80 -20.62 -48.60
C VAL A 45 -16.89 -22.14 -48.56
N THR A 46 -18.07 -22.68 -48.85
CA THR A 46 -18.36 -24.11 -48.96
C THR A 46 -18.26 -24.59 -50.41
N GLY A 47 -18.19 -25.90 -50.64
CA GLY A 47 -18.00 -26.48 -51.97
C GLY A 47 -19.09 -26.15 -52.99
N CYS A 48 -20.31 -25.80 -52.54
CA CYS A 48 -21.38 -25.31 -53.42
C CYS A 48 -21.36 -23.79 -53.66
N GLY A 49 -20.35 -23.08 -53.14
CA GLY A 49 -20.21 -21.63 -53.26
C GLY A 49 -20.91 -20.82 -52.17
N ALA A 50 -21.55 -21.47 -51.18
CA ALA A 50 -22.20 -20.75 -50.08
C ALA A 50 -21.15 -20.16 -49.12
N VAL A 51 -21.36 -18.92 -48.69
CA VAL A 51 -20.49 -18.19 -47.74
C VAL A 51 -21.07 -18.30 -46.34
N ILE A 52 -20.24 -18.60 -45.34
CA ILE A 52 -20.63 -18.63 -43.92
C ILE A 52 -20.91 -17.21 -43.42
N THR A 53 -22.11 -16.95 -42.91
CA THR A 53 -22.56 -15.60 -42.53
C THR A 53 -22.60 -15.34 -41.02
N GLN A 54 -22.54 -16.40 -40.21
CA GLN A 54 -22.63 -16.33 -38.75
C GLN A 54 -21.48 -17.11 -38.09
N GLY A 55 -20.95 -16.53 -37.02
CA GLY A 55 -19.88 -17.10 -36.22
C GLY A 55 -19.81 -16.45 -34.84
N TYR A 56 -18.94 -16.95 -34.00
CA TYR A 56 -18.81 -16.52 -32.62
C TYR A 56 -17.88 -15.28 -32.53
N PRO A 57 -18.40 -14.08 -32.19
CA PRO A 57 -17.64 -12.82 -32.25
C PRO A 57 -16.51 -12.72 -31.22
N LEU A 58 -16.60 -13.47 -30.11
CA LEU A 58 -15.61 -13.45 -29.03
C LEU A 58 -14.48 -14.48 -29.23
N ALA A 59 -14.57 -15.36 -30.23
CA ALA A 59 -13.44 -16.18 -30.68
C ALA A 59 -13.04 -15.76 -32.09
N LEU A 60 -11.84 -15.18 -32.21
CA LEU A 60 -11.32 -14.71 -33.48
C LEU A 60 -10.19 -15.62 -33.97
N ALA A 61 -10.23 -15.96 -35.25
CA ALA A 61 -9.12 -16.57 -35.97
C ALA A 61 -8.74 -15.67 -37.14
N ASP A 62 -7.48 -15.24 -37.20
CA ASP A 62 -6.97 -14.25 -38.19
C ASP A 62 -7.81 -12.95 -38.26
N GLY A 63 -8.37 -12.52 -37.13
CA GLY A 63 -9.24 -11.35 -37.03
C GLY A 63 -10.64 -11.56 -37.62
N MET A 64 -11.06 -12.81 -37.82
CA MET A 64 -12.40 -13.18 -38.28
C MET A 64 -13.10 -14.07 -37.22
N PRO A 65 -14.40 -13.88 -36.96
CA PRO A 65 -15.17 -14.72 -36.04
C PRO A 65 -15.16 -16.20 -36.44
N VAL A 66 -14.96 -17.08 -35.47
CA VAL A 66 -14.91 -18.53 -35.69
C VAL A 66 -16.31 -19.08 -35.99
N ALA A 67 -16.43 -19.90 -37.05
CA ALA A 67 -17.66 -20.60 -37.40
C ALA A 67 -17.84 -21.85 -36.53
N TYR A 68 -19.10 -22.27 -36.34
CA TYR A 68 -19.45 -23.39 -35.48
C TYR A 68 -20.52 -24.29 -36.14
N LEU A 69 -20.74 -25.46 -35.56
CA LEU A 69 -21.81 -26.39 -35.94
C LEU A 69 -23.17 -25.68 -35.85
N GLY A 70 -23.83 -25.52 -36.98
CA GLY A 70 -25.09 -24.79 -37.11
C GLY A 70 -24.96 -23.41 -37.74
N SER A 71 -23.74 -22.87 -37.93
CA SER A 71 -23.51 -21.59 -38.62
C SER A 71 -24.23 -21.56 -39.98
N PRO A 72 -25.19 -20.64 -40.22
CA PRO A 72 -25.83 -20.49 -41.52
C PRO A 72 -24.90 -19.94 -42.60
N THR A 73 -25.34 -20.13 -43.84
CA THR A 73 -24.71 -19.61 -45.04
C THR A 73 -25.68 -18.75 -45.85
N ASN A 74 -25.13 -17.92 -46.74
CA ASN A 74 -25.92 -17.05 -47.64
C ASN A 74 -26.82 -17.82 -48.65
N HIS A 75 -26.66 -19.14 -48.78
CA HIS A 75 -27.56 -19.99 -49.57
C HIS A 75 -28.76 -20.52 -48.75
N GLY A 76 -28.91 -20.09 -47.50
CA GLY A 76 -29.99 -20.49 -46.60
C GLY A 76 -29.82 -21.86 -45.95
N GLY A 77 -28.64 -22.48 -46.11
CA GLY A 77 -28.28 -23.72 -45.44
C GLY A 77 -27.40 -23.49 -44.21
N SER A 78 -26.85 -24.55 -43.61
CA SER A 78 -26.01 -24.44 -42.42
C SER A 78 -24.86 -25.45 -42.40
N ILE A 79 -23.87 -25.19 -41.56
CA ILE A 79 -22.80 -26.15 -41.24
C ILE A 79 -23.39 -27.26 -40.35
N VAL A 80 -23.19 -28.52 -40.72
CA VAL A 80 -23.80 -29.69 -40.07
C VAL A 80 -22.79 -30.66 -39.46
N SER A 81 -21.48 -30.37 -39.53
CA SER A 81 -20.45 -31.06 -38.75
C SER A 81 -19.44 -30.07 -38.17
N GLY A 82 -18.73 -30.49 -37.13
CA GLY A 82 -17.70 -29.70 -36.45
C GLY A 82 -16.80 -30.61 -35.62
N ASN A 83 -15.73 -30.06 -35.04
CA ASN A 83 -14.81 -30.81 -34.20
C ASN A 83 -15.27 -30.81 -32.73
N PRO A 84 -15.80 -31.92 -32.19
CA PRO A 84 -16.38 -31.96 -30.84
C PRO A 84 -15.36 -31.75 -29.71
N ARG A 85 -14.05 -31.76 -30.01
CA ARG A 85 -12.98 -31.49 -29.05
C ARG A 85 -12.69 -29.99 -28.87
N VAL A 86 -13.21 -29.15 -29.76
CA VAL A 86 -13.08 -27.70 -29.66
C VAL A 86 -14.46 -27.09 -29.43
N ILE A 87 -14.70 -26.76 -28.17
CA ILE A 87 -15.94 -26.12 -27.72
C ILE A 87 -15.63 -24.64 -27.52
N LEU A 88 -16.36 -23.78 -28.23
CA LEU A 88 -16.33 -22.34 -28.06
C LEU A 88 -17.26 -21.99 -26.90
N GLY A 89 -16.69 -21.49 -25.79
CA GLY A 89 -17.46 -21.08 -24.61
C GLY A 89 -16.62 -20.23 -23.66
N VAL A 90 -17.27 -19.27 -23.01
CA VAL A 90 -16.80 -18.62 -21.77
C VAL A 90 -17.57 -19.28 -20.62
N ALA A 91 -17.08 -19.18 -19.39
CA ALA A 91 -17.67 -19.78 -18.18
C ALA A 91 -19.07 -19.25 -17.78
N THR A 92 -19.83 -18.66 -18.70
CA THR A 92 -21.19 -18.12 -18.48
C THR A 92 -22.19 -18.77 -19.45
N ASN A 93 -23.47 -18.78 -19.07
CA ASN A 93 -24.45 -19.74 -19.57
C ASN A 93 -25.01 -19.51 -20.99
N THR A 94 -24.62 -18.45 -21.70
CA THR A 94 -25.02 -18.20 -23.11
C THR A 94 -24.01 -17.27 -23.78
N ALA A 95 -23.54 -17.61 -24.98
CA ALA A 95 -22.51 -16.86 -25.70
C ALA A 95 -23.15 -16.08 -26.88
N PRO A 96 -22.92 -14.76 -27.05
CA PRO A 96 -23.65 -13.96 -28.04
C PRO A 96 -23.33 -14.38 -29.47
N VAL A 97 -24.35 -14.51 -30.31
CA VAL A 97 -24.22 -14.88 -31.73
C VAL A 97 -24.70 -13.75 -32.62
N VAL A 98 -23.84 -13.31 -33.55
CA VAL A 98 -24.12 -12.19 -34.45
C VAL A 98 -24.25 -12.66 -35.90
N ASP A 99 -25.26 -12.13 -36.60
CA ASP A 99 -25.37 -12.19 -38.05
C ASP A 99 -24.65 -11.01 -38.69
N PHE A 100 -23.46 -11.29 -39.23
CA PHE A 100 -22.58 -10.28 -39.80
C PHE A 100 -23.12 -9.70 -41.13
N ALA A 101 -23.95 -10.46 -41.84
CA ALA A 101 -24.63 -9.98 -43.04
C ALA A 101 -25.72 -8.98 -42.65
N MET A 102 -26.54 -9.32 -41.66
CA MET A 102 -27.60 -8.45 -41.14
C MET A 102 -27.05 -7.20 -40.46
N ALA A 103 -25.88 -7.28 -39.84
CA ALA A 103 -25.17 -6.12 -39.28
C ALA A 103 -24.63 -5.14 -40.35
N GLY A 104 -24.69 -5.52 -41.64
CA GLY A 104 -24.13 -4.76 -42.76
C GLY A 104 -22.61 -4.70 -42.71
N THR A 105 -21.97 -5.75 -42.18
CA THR A 105 -20.53 -5.79 -41.91
C THR A 105 -19.76 -6.63 -42.91
N LEU A 106 -20.44 -7.29 -43.84
CA LEU A 106 -19.85 -8.02 -44.95
C LEU A 106 -19.90 -7.19 -46.24
N ASP A 107 -18.84 -7.26 -47.05
CA ASP A 107 -18.77 -6.66 -48.38
C ASP A 107 -19.40 -7.58 -49.46
N ASP A 108 -19.40 -7.13 -50.71
CA ASP A 108 -19.97 -7.87 -51.86
C ASP A 108 -19.27 -9.22 -52.14
N LYS A 109 -18.14 -9.48 -51.48
CA LYS A 109 -17.38 -10.74 -51.55
C LYS A 109 -17.55 -11.59 -50.29
N GLY A 110 -18.40 -11.18 -49.36
CA GLY A 110 -18.64 -11.88 -48.10
C GLY A 110 -17.52 -11.70 -47.07
N GLN A 111 -16.64 -10.72 -47.23
CA GLN A 111 -15.56 -10.42 -46.27
C GLN A 111 -15.94 -9.30 -45.32
N LEU A 112 -15.38 -9.30 -44.10
CA LEU A 112 -15.60 -8.21 -43.15
C LEU A 112 -15.09 -6.88 -43.70
N THR A 113 -15.95 -5.86 -43.66
CA THR A 113 -15.58 -4.49 -43.99
C THR A 113 -14.44 -4.00 -43.09
N ARG A 114 -13.60 -3.10 -43.61
CA ARG A 114 -12.47 -2.52 -42.86
C ARG A 114 -12.88 -1.89 -41.52
N ALA A 115 -14.07 -1.29 -41.46
CA ALA A 115 -14.60 -0.68 -40.25
C ALA A 115 -15.03 -1.73 -39.21
N ALA A 116 -15.69 -2.81 -39.65
CA ALA A 116 -16.09 -3.90 -38.78
C ALA A 116 -14.87 -4.64 -38.19
N LYS A 117 -13.86 -4.92 -39.03
CA LYS A 117 -12.61 -5.55 -38.60
C LYS A 117 -11.89 -4.72 -37.53
N LYS A 118 -11.75 -3.41 -37.74
CA LYS A 118 -11.12 -2.50 -36.76
C LYS A 118 -11.88 -2.45 -35.44
N LEU A 119 -13.22 -2.55 -35.48
CA LEU A 119 -14.03 -2.52 -34.27
C LEU A 119 -13.93 -3.84 -33.49
N LEU A 120 -13.99 -4.99 -34.18
CA LEU A 120 -13.79 -6.30 -33.57
C LEU A 120 -12.41 -6.44 -32.93
N ASP A 121 -11.35 -5.92 -33.57
CA ASP A 121 -9.99 -5.98 -33.02
C ASP A 121 -9.81 -5.07 -31.78
N LYS A 122 -10.56 -3.97 -31.70
CA LYS A 122 -10.43 -2.97 -30.62
C LYS A 122 -11.35 -3.25 -29.43
N ASP A 123 -12.61 -3.56 -29.71
CA ASP A 123 -13.66 -3.76 -28.73
C ASP A 123 -14.75 -4.69 -29.30
N PRO A 124 -14.56 -6.02 -29.16
CA PRO A 124 -15.55 -7.02 -29.59
C PRO A 124 -16.93 -6.84 -28.95
N GLN A 125 -17.01 -6.30 -27.72
CA GLN A 125 -18.28 -6.11 -27.01
C GLN A 125 -19.04 -4.89 -27.53
N GLU A 126 -18.35 -3.79 -27.87
CA GLU A 126 -18.94 -2.64 -28.56
C GLU A 126 -19.49 -3.05 -29.94
N PHE A 127 -18.81 -3.97 -30.62
CA PHE A 127 -19.33 -4.55 -31.87
C PHE A 127 -20.65 -5.27 -31.66
N VAL A 128 -20.76 -6.14 -30.65
CA VAL A 128 -22.00 -6.87 -30.32
C VAL A 128 -23.14 -5.90 -29.99
N ARG A 129 -22.89 -4.83 -29.21
CA ARG A 129 -23.89 -3.79 -28.92
C ARG A 129 -24.38 -3.07 -30.19
N LYS A 130 -23.49 -2.75 -31.13
CA LYS A 130 -23.88 -2.12 -32.40
C LYS A 130 -24.62 -3.07 -33.33
N ALA A 131 -24.29 -4.36 -33.31
CA ALA A 131 -25.02 -5.38 -34.04
C ALA A 131 -26.44 -5.55 -33.48
N ALA A 132 -26.60 -5.53 -32.16
CA ALA A 132 -27.91 -5.55 -31.48
C ALA A 132 -28.79 -4.37 -31.92
N GLN A 133 -28.25 -3.15 -31.97
CA GLN A 133 -28.97 -1.96 -32.43
C GLN A 133 -29.45 -2.05 -33.89
N LYS A 134 -28.82 -2.91 -34.70
CA LYS A 134 -29.21 -3.17 -36.09
C LYS A 134 -30.12 -4.39 -36.25
N GLY A 135 -30.57 -5.00 -35.14
CA GLY A 135 -31.37 -6.22 -35.16
C GLY A 135 -30.61 -7.45 -35.67
N ALA A 136 -29.27 -7.42 -35.64
CA ALA A 136 -28.40 -8.45 -36.18
C ALA A 136 -27.89 -9.45 -35.12
N LEU A 137 -28.44 -9.38 -33.90
CA LEU A 137 -28.12 -10.28 -32.80
C LEU A 137 -29.13 -11.44 -32.84
N ILE A 138 -28.64 -12.67 -32.99
CA ILE A 138 -29.44 -13.89 -33.19
C ILE A 138 -29.74 -14.59 -31.86
N ASP A 139 -28.76 -14.58 -30.96
CA ASP A 139 -28.89 -14.97 -29.56
C ASP A 139 -28.33 -13.79 -28.75
N GLU A 140 -29.19 -13.18 -27.93
CA GLU A 140 -28.83 -11.99 -27.17
C GLU A 140 -27.71 -12.27 -26.18
N GLY A 141 -27.57 -13.54 -25.74
CA GLY A 141 -27.00 -13.80 -24.43
C GLY A 141 -27.84 -13.10 -23.36
N LEU A 142 -27.92 -13.66 -22.16
CA LEU A 142 -28.41 -12.82 -21.07
C LEU A 142 -27.51 -11.58 -20.97
N PRO A 143 -28.06 -10.39 -20.67
CA PRO A 143 -27.23 -9.24 -20.29
C PRO A 143 -26.26 -9.67 -19.18
N ASP A 144 -25.17 -8.92 -18.97
CA ASP A 144 -24.36 -9.07 -17.75
C ASP A 144 -25.25 -8.79 -16.53
N GLU A 145 -26.08 -9.75 -16.15
CA GLU A 145 -26.50 -9.94 -14.79
C GLU A 145 -25.24 -10.47 -14.11
N GLU A 146 -24.71 -9.65 -13.21
CA GLU A 146 -23.88 -10.14 -12.11
C GLU A 146 -24.42 -11.51 -11.71
N PRO A 147 -23.58 -12.55 -11.61
CA PRO A 147 -24.03 -13.94 -11.59
C PRO A 147 -25.25 -14.03 -10.67
N GLU A 148 -26.44 -14.26 -11.25
CA GLU A 148 -27.64 -14.54 -10.48
C GLU A 148 -27.30 -15.82 -9.73
N ASP A 149 -26.94 -15.57 -8.47
CA ASP A 149 -26.80 -16.54 -7.41
C ASP A 149 -27.99 -17.48 -7.56
N SER A 150 -27.71 -18.79 -7.66
CA SER A 150 -28.78 -19.79 -7.83
C SER A 150 -29.89 -19.55 -6.79
N PRO A 151 -31.12 -20.05 -6.96
CA PRO A 151 -32.18 -19.87 -5.94
C PRO A 151 -31.79 -20.35 -4.52
N ALA A 152 -30.68 -21.10 -4.39
CA ALA A 152 -30.05 -21.49 -3.14
C ALA A 152 -29.02 -20.47 -2.57
N GLU A 153 -28.42 -19.63 -3.40
CA GLU A 153 -27.50 -18.54 -2.99
C GLU A 153 -28.24 -17.23 -2.66
N GLU A 154 -29.40 -16.93 -3.24
CA GLU A 154 -30.21 -15.76 -2.84
C GLU A 154 -30.79 -15.87 -1.41
N ASP A 155 -30.94 -17.08 -0.88
CA ASP A 155 -31.58 -17.34 0.43
C ASP A 155 -30.55 -17.64 1.55
N ARG A 156 -29.23 -17.59 1.25
CA ARG A 156 -28.19 -17.75 2.27
C ARG A 156 -27.90 -16.42 2.98
N PRO A 157 -27.55 -16.45 4.28
CA PRO A 157 -27.04 -15.29 5.00
C PRO A 157 -25.94 -14.56 4.23
N LYS A 158 -26.04 -13.24 4.08
CA LYS A 158 -24.94 -12.45 3.53
C LYS A 158 -23.79 -12.42 4.54
N VAL A 159 -22.59 -12.75 4.08
CA VAL A 159 -21.40 -12.81 4.91
C VAL A 159 -20.47 -11.65 4.59
N ARG A 160 -20.32 -10.76 5.57
CA ARG A 160 -19.41 -9.61 5.51
C ARG A 160 -18.23 -9.85 6.44
N VAL A 161 -17.03 -9.63 5.93
CA VAL A 161 -15.79 -9.65 6.71
C VAL A 161 -15.27 -8.22 6.87
N GLU A 162 -15.14 -7.75 8.11
CA GLU A 162 -14.53 -6.47 8.46
C GLU A 162 -13.13 -6.75 9.05
N ALA A 163 -12.10 -6.62 8.21
CA ALA A 163 -10.73 -6.97 8.55
C ALA A 163 -9.85 -5.72 8.78
N GLY A 164 -9.31 -5.60 9.99
CA GLY A 164 -8.30 -4.61 10.34
C GLY A 164 -6.89 -5.15 10.10
N ILE A 165 -6.02 -4.41 9.40
CA ILE A 165 -4.60 -4.76 9.26
C ILE A 165 -3.72 -3.60 9.73
N PHE A 166 -2.79 -3.92 10.63
CA PHE A 166 -2.06 -2.94 11.44
C PHE A 166 -0.55 -3.12 11.25
N PHE A 167 0.07 -2.24 10.45
CA PHE A 167 1.50 -2.29 10.13
C PHE A 167 2.31 -1.37 11.05
N ASP A 168 3.07 -1.94 11.99
CA ASP A 168 3.84 -1.15 12.94
C ASP A 168 5.15 -0.58 12.38
N GLY A 169 5.71 0.42 13.06
CA GLY A 169 6.99 1.06 12.73
C GLY A 169 8.20 0.14 12.93
N THR A 170 9.31 0.41 12.24
CA THR A 170 10.52 -0.44 12.29
C THR A 170 11.05 -0.63 13.69
N GLY A 171 11.47 -1.87 13.98
CA GLY A 171 12.07 -2.22 15.26
C GLY A 171 11.03 -2.38 16.37
N ASN A 172 9.79 -1.95 16.14
CA ASN A 172 8.70 -2.14 17.08
C ASN A 172 8.09 -3.55 16.95
N ASN A 173 8.12 -4.27 18.06
CA ASN A 173 7.43 -5.53 18.24
C ASN A 173 6.81 -5.52 19.63
N ARG A 174 5.54 -5.94 19.72
CA ARG A 174 4.81 -6.04 21.00
C ARG A 174 5.49 -7.01 21.98
N ASP A 175 6.25 -8.00 21.49
CA ASP A 175 6.72 -9.16 22.27
C ASP A 175 8.23 -9.21 22.58
N ASN A 176 9.11 -8.37 21.99
CA ASN A 176 10.54 -8.28 22.40
C ASN A 176 11.36 -7.24 21.62
N THR A 177 12.25 -6.52 22.32
CA THR A 177 13.18 -5.49 21.78
C THR A 177 14.67 -5.86 21.85
N GLN A 178 15.05 -7.15 21.93
CA GLN A 178 16.47 -7.54 22.21
C GLN A 178 17.34 -7.91 21.00
N THR A 179 16.96 -7.61 19.76
CA THR A 179 17.79 -7.92 18.57
C THR A 179 18.58 -6.72 18.00
N TYR A 180 18.48 -5.53 18.59
CA TYR A 180 19.04 -4.31 18.00
C TYR A 180 20.58 -4.27 17.95
N GLN A 181 21.27 -4.82 18.97
CA GLN A 181 22.74 -4.81 19.00
C GLN A 181 23.32 -5.59 17.83
N GLN A 182 22.74 -6.76 17.56
CA GLN A 182 23.13 -7.58 16.43
C GLN A 182 22.89 -6.86 15.10
N GLN A 183 21.74 -6.20 14.92
CA GLN A 183 21.41 -5.48 13.68
C GLN A 183 22.27 -4.24 13.46
N MET A 184 22.61 -3.55 14.55
CA MET A 184 23.52 -2.43 14.54
C MET A 184 24.93 -2.87 14.12
N ASP A 185 25.44 -3.95 14.72
CA ASP A 185 26.74 -4.52 14.40
C ASP A 185 26.78 -5.05 12.96
N GLU A 186 25.71 -5.69 12.49
CA GLU A 186 25.55 -6.14 11.10
C GLU A 186 25.61 -4.96 10.12
N CYS A 187 24.92 -3.85 10.41
CA CYS A 187 24.96 -2.64 9.58
C CYS A 187 26.36 -2.04 9.52
N LEU A 188 26.97 -1.81 10.69
CA LEU A 188 28.31 -1.23 10.77
C LEU A 188 29.35 -2.11 10.09
N THR A 189 29.27 -3.43 10.27
CA THR A 189 30.16 -4.39 9.60
C THR A 189 29.97 -4.38 8.08
N ALA A 190 28.73 -4.32 7.60
CA ALA A 190 28.43 -4.23 6.18
C ALA A 190 28.93 -2.91 5.57
N ASN A 191 28.81 -1.80 6.30
CA ASN A 191 29.34 -0.50 5.89
C ASN A 191 30.87 -0.52 5.82
N ASP A 192 31.54 -1.04 6.85
CA ASP A 192 33.00 -1.17 6.90
C ASP A 192 33.53 -2.09 5.78
N ALA A 193 32.75 -3.10 5.38
CA ALA A 193 33.05 -3.99 4.27
C ALA A 193 32.75 -3.38 2.88
N GLY A 194 32.17 -2.17 2.82
CA GLY A 194 31.74 -1.52 1.58
C GLY A 194 30.55 -2.19 0.89
N ALA A 195 29.79 -3.03 1.62
CA ALA A 195 28.62 -3.73 1.09
C ALA A 195 27.37 -2.85 1.04
N ILE A 196 27.32 -1.79 1.86
CA ILE A 196 26.25 -0.77 1.89
C ILE A 196 26.89 0.63 2.01
N SER A 197 26.19 1.67 1.56
CA SER A 197 26.69 3.04 1.65
C SER A 197 26.65 3.59 3.09
N GLU A 198 27.37 4.68 3.36
CA GLU A 198 27.27 5.41 4.64
C GLU A 198 25.87 5.98 4.87
N GLU A 199 25.20 6.41 3.80
CA GLU A 199 23.84 6.96 3.86
C GLU A 199 22.81 5.88 4.16
N GLU A 200 22.93 4.71 3.52
CA GLU A 200 22.06 3.56 3.77
C GLU A 200 22.24 3.05 5.20
N CYS A 201 23.48 2.86 5.66
CA CYS A 201 23.69 2.41 7.04
C CYS A 201 23.26 3.47 8.06
N SER A 202 23.48 4.75 7.79
CA SER A 202 22.98 5.84 8.64
C SER A 202 21.46 5.82 8.75
N SER A 203 20.75 5.65 7.63
CA SER A 203 19.30 5.52 7.62
C SER A 203 18.83 4.33 8.45
N GLU A 204 19.41 3.15 8.21
CA GLU A 204 19.02 1.94 8.93
C GLU A 204 19.33 2.02 10.42
N LEU A 205 20.50 2.52 10.81
CA LEU A 205 20.84 2.76 12.22
C LEU A 205 19.84 3.69 12.89
N SER A 206 19.39 4.74 12.20
CA SER A 206 18.41 5.67 12.75
C SER A 206 17.07 4.99 13.04
N GLN A 207 16.63 4.11 12.13
CA GLN A 207 15.36 3.39 12.24
C GLN A 207 15.44 2.27 13.28
N ILE A 208 16.53 1.48 13.28
CA ILE A 208 16.78 0.42 14.27
C ILE A 208 16.83 1.00 15.67
N MET A 209 17.62 2.07 15.84
CA MET A 209 17.76 2.70 17.14
C MET A 209 16.49 3.38 17.59
N GLU A 210 15.67 3.95 16.70
CA GLU A 210 14.36 4.45 17.10
C GLU A 210 13.54 3.31 17.71
N GLY A 211 13.35 2.16 17.04
CA GLY A 211 12.69 1.01 17.65
C GLY A 211 13.34 0.50 18.97
N SER A 212 14.65 0.69 19.16
CA SER A 212 15.38 0.33 20.39
C SER A 212 15.23 1.33 21.54
N TYR A 213 15.19 2.64 21.24
CA TYR A 213 14.88 3.70 22.21
C TYR A 213 13.40 3.62 22.64
N LEU A 214 12.53 3.14 21.74
CA LEU A 214 11.08 3.06 21.89
C LEU A 214 10.60 1.76 22.58
N ASN A 215 11.14 1.41 23.74
CA ASN A 215 10.70 0.22 24.52
C ASN A 215 9.26 0.33 25.09
N ALA A 216 8.38 1.11 24.46
CA ALA A 216 6.97 1.20 24.77
C ALA A 216 6.12 0.93 23.52
N GLU A 217 4.84 0.70 23.76
CA GLU A 217 3.89 0.32 22.72
C GLU A 217 3.52 1.51 21.80
N THR A 218 3.45 1.25 20.50
CA THR A 218 3.02 2.24 19.49
C THR A 218 1.50 2.40 19.46
N ASN A 219 1.04 3.48 18.82
CA ASN A 219 -0.37 3.72 18.61
C ASN A 219 -1.02 2.71 17.65
N VAL A 220 -0.24 2.10 16.75
CA VAL A 220 -0.75 1.04 15.85
C VAL A 220 -1.11 -0.21 16.64
N SER A 221 -0.22 -0.66 17.53
CA SER A 221 -0.48 -1.80 18.42
C SER A 221 -1.66 -1.52 19.36
N LYS A 222 -1.75 -0.31 19.93
CA LYS A 222 -2.88 0.08 20.78
C LYS A 222 -4.21 0.08 20.02
N LEU A 223 -4.24 0.59 18.79
CA LEU A 223 -5.44 0.56 17.95
C LEU A 223 -5.86 -0.87 17.64
N GLU A 224 -4.92 -1.75 17.30
CA GLU A 224 -5.24 -3.15 17.00
C GLU A 224 -5.91 -3.86 18.19
N ARG A 225 -5.40 -3.66 19.41
CA ARG A 225 -6.01 -4.22 20.63
C ARG A 225 -7.43 -3.73 20.91
N MET A 226 -7.76 -2.53 20.42
CA MET A 226 -9.11 -1.98 20.54
C MET A 226 -10.02 -2.41 19.39
N TYR A 227 -9.51 -3.09 18.35
CA TYR A 227 -10.32 -3.54 17.23
C TYR A 227 -11.19 -4.73 17.67
N GLN A 228 -12.51 -4.58 17.53
CA GLN A 228 -13.46 -5.62 17.92
C GLN A 228 -13.26 -6.85 17.04
N GLN A 229 -13.21 -8.03 17.66
CA GLN A 229 -13.03 -9.31 16.97
C GLN A 229 -14.19 -10.26 17.26
N GLY A 230 -14.41 -11.21 16.36
CA GLY A 230 -15.42 -12.25 16.48
C GLY A 230 -16.64 -12.04 15.58
N GLN A 231 -17.64 -12.89 15.75
CA GLN A 231 -18.84 -12.90 14.93
C GLN A 231 -19.95 -12.07 15.59
N VAL A 232 -20.53 -11.15 14.81
CA VAL A 232 -21.66 -10.32 15.21
C VAL A 232 -22.82 -10.61 14.27
N GLN A 233 -23.97 -10.98 14.83
CA GLN A 233 -25.20 -11.12 14.07
C GLN A 233 -25.78 -9.73 13.79
N SER A 234 -25.97 -9.39 12.52
CA SER A 234 -26.55 -8.12 12.10
C SER A 234 -27.92 -8.38 11.47
N GLY A 235 -28.99 -8.03 12.19
CA GLY A 235 -30.35 -8.33 11.75
C GLY A 235 -30.69 -9.83 11.72
N ASP A 236 -31.80 -10.18 11.09
CA ASP A 236 -32.34 -11.56 11.11
C ASP A 236 -31.54 -12.55 10.25
N ARG A 237 -30.64 -12.09 9.35
CA ARG A 237 -29.94 -12.95 8.38
C ARG A 237 -28.50 -12.59 8.01
N ASP A 238 -27.91 -11.45 8.41
CA ASP A 238 -26.55 -11.10 7.97
C ASP A 238 -25.50 -11.51 9.02
N GLN A 239 -24.39 -12.08 8.57
CA GLN A 239 -23.26 -12.46 9.41
C GLN A 239 -22.11 -11.48 9.20
N VAL A 240 -21.64 -10.84 10.27
CA VAL A 240 -20.47 -9.96 10.23
C VAL A 240 -19.35 -10.61 11.03
N HIS A 241 -18.23 -10.92 10.36
CA HIS A 241 -17.02 -11.43 10.99
C HIS A 241 -16.02 -10.30 11.09
N ARG A 242 -15.52 -10.04 12.30
CA ARG A 242 -14.49 -9.03 12.54
C ARG A 242 -13.18 -9.71 12.91
N ILE A 243 -12.13 -9.35 12.18
CA ILE A 243 -10.82 -9.98 12.29
C ILE A 243 -9.77 -8.86 12.32
N SER A 244 -8.73 -9.00 13.13
CA SER A 244 -7.58 -8.11 13.10
C SER A 244 -6.29 -8.89 12.83
N SER A 245 -5.38 -8.27 12.09
CA SER A 245 -4.04 -8.80 11.83
C SER A 245 -3.00 -7.74 12.18
N TYR A 246 -2.24 -8.02 13.23
CA TYR A 246 -1.10 -7.20 13.63
C TYR A 246 0.17 -7.65 12.90
N VAL A 247 0.85 -6.71 12.25
CA VAL A 247 2.11 -6.94 11.54
C VAL A 247 3.20 -6.12 12.22
N SER A 248 4.15 -6.81 12.85
CA SER A 248 5.27 -6.16 13.51
C SER A 248 6.18 -5.41 12.55
N GLY A 249 6.90 -4.42 13.07
CA GLY A 249 7.78 -3.57 12.29
C GLY A 249 8.83 -4.31 11.49
N VAL A 250 9.19 -3.76 10.32
CA VAL A 250 10.37 -4.22 9.57
C VAL A 250 11.59 -4.26 10.49
N GLY A 251 12.40 -5.31 10.38
CA GLY A 251 13.54 -5.50 11.28
C GLY A 251 13.22 -6.17 12.62
N THR A 252 12.01 -6.70 12.82
CA THR A 252 11.71 -7.49 14.03
C THR A 252 11.48 -8.95 13.68
N LYS A 253 11.99 -9.85 14.52
CA LYS A 253 11.68 -11.28 14.45
C LYS A 253 10.37 -11.55 15.18
N SER A 254 9.43 -12.20 14.51
CA SER A 254 8.18 -12.67 15.11
C SER A 254 8.35 -14.11 15.58
N GLY A 255 8.60 -14.31 16.87
CA GLY A 255 8.26 -15.53 17.62
C GLY A 255 8.84 -16.90 17.21
N GLU A 256 9.41 -17.08 16.02
CA GLU A 256 9.97 -18.35 15.55
C GLU A 256 11.48 -18.24 15.34
N ALA A 257 12.18 -19.25 15.84
CA ALA A 257 13.58 -19.49 15.52
C ALA A 257 13.63 -20.25 14.19
N ASP A 258 13.86 -19.54 13.10
CA ASP A 258 14.74 -19.93 12.00
C ASP A 258 14.39 -19.11 10.74
N ASP A 259 15.25 -18.14 10.43
CA ASP A 259 15.46 -17.69 9.06
C ASP A 259 16.97 -17.54 8.91
N GLY A 260 17.53 -18.25 7.92
CA GLY A 260 18.97 -18.32 7.68
C GLY A 260 19.60 -16.94 7.44
N PRO A 261 20.95 -16.86 7.47
CA PRO A 261 21.68 -15.61 7.33
C PRO A 261 21.34 -14.94 5.99
N SER A 262 20.50 -13.91 6.05
CA SER A 262 20.28 -13.00 4.93
C SER A 262 21.56 -12.17 4.79
N MET A 263 22.35 -12.45 3.76
CA MET A 263 23.59 -11.74 3.40
C MET A 263 23.35 -10.31 2.86
N GLY A 264 22.36 -9.61 3.41
CA GLY A 264 21.94 -8.26 3.06
C GLY A 264 20.86 -7.83 4.04
N LEU A 265 20.95 -6.61 4.56
CA LEU A 265 20.28 -6.15 5.78
C LEU A 265 18.77 -6.36 5.87
N GLY A 266 18.03 -6.75 4.81
CA GLY A 266 16.63 -7.17 4.91
C GLY A 266 15.65 -6.13 5.51
N LEU A 267 16.12 -4.90 5.75
CA LEU A 267 15.44 -3.81 6.43
C LEU A 267 14.88 -2.76 5.46
N GLY A 268 15.34 -2.76 4.20
CA GLY A 268 14.81 -1.92 3.12
C GLY A 268 13.58 -2.53 2.43
N GLU A 269 13.47 -2.37 1.11
CA GLU A 269 12.33 -2.84 0.29
C GLU A 269 11.92 -4.29 0.58
N GLN A 270 12.89 -5.21 0.64
CA GLN A 270 12.62 -6.64 0.87
C GLN A 270 11.99 -6.90 2.26
N GLY A 271 12.34 -6.09 3.26
CA GLY A 271 11.75 -6.16 4.59
C GLY A 271 10.28 -5.76 4.58
N ILE A 272 9.95 -4.68 3.88
CA ILE A 272 8.56 -4.23 3.67
C ILE A 272 7.75 -5.33 2.97
N LEU A 273 8.25 -5.85 1.84
CA LEU A 273 7.55 -6.90 1.08
C LEU A 273 7.32 -8.18 1.89
N LYS A 274 8.29 -8.60 2.72
CA LYS A 274 8.12 -9.73 3.64
C LYS A 274 7.04 -9.48 4.69
N LYS A 275 6.95 -8.28 5.26
CA LYS A 275 5.91 -7.93 6.23
C LYS A 275 4.52 -7.89 5.59
N ILE A 276 4.43 -7.46 4.34
CA ILE A 276 3.18 -7.56 3.56
C ILE A 276 2.79 -9.03 3.35
N ASP A 277 3.74 -9.88 2.93
CA ASP A 277 3.47 -11.31 2.76
C ASP A 277 2.96 -11.94 4.06
N GLN A 278 3.61 -11.63 5.19
CA GLN A 278 3.19 -12.10 6.51
C GLN A 278 1.78 -11.62 6.87
N GLY A 279 1.50 -10.33 6.73
CA GLY A 279 0.20 -9.75 7.06
C GLY A 279 -0.94 -10.34 6.21
N CYS A 280 -0.70 -10.48 4.91
CA CYS A 280 -1.62 -11.12 3.97
C CYS A 280 -1.87 -12.59 4.31
N ALA A 281 -0.81 -13.34 4.64
CA ALA A 281 -0.91 -14.74 5.01
C ALA A 281 -1.68 -14.94 6.31
N ASN A 282 -1.36 -14.17 7.35
CA ASN A 282 -2.05 -14.21 8.64
C ASN A 282 -3.54 -13.90 8.46
N LEU A 283 -3.86 -12.82 7.75
CA LEU A 283 -5.25 -12.44 7.52
C LEU A 283 -6.01 -13.54 6.76
N ALA A 284 -5.41 -14.13 5.73
CA ALA A 284 -6.05 -15.22 5.00
C ALA A 284 -6.26 -16.47 5.87
N ILE A 285 -5.32 -16.79 6.76
CA ILE A 285 -5.45 -17.90 7.72
C ILE A 285 -6.60 -17.62 8.70
N ASP A 286 -6.63 -16.43 9.31
CA ASP A 286 -7.70 -16.07 10.24
C ASP A 286 -9.07 -16.07 9.56
N VAL A 287 -9.16 -15.56 8.33
CA VAL A 287 -10.40 -15.63 7.55
C VAL A 287 -10.81 -17.09 7.30
N PHE A 288 -9.87 -17.96 6.93
CA PHE A 288 -10.15 -19.39 6.73
C PHE A 288 -10.64 -20.07 8.03
N ASP A 289 -10.02 -19.75 9.16
CA ASP A 289 -10.31 -20.39 10.46
C ASP A 289 -11.65 -19.91 11.05
N TYR A 290 -12.05 -18.65 10.80
CA TYR A 290 -13.22 -18.03 11.42
C TYR A 290 -14.42 -17.81 10.49
N VAL A 291 -14.27 -18.01 9.18
CA VAL A 291 -15.34 -17.79 8.19
C VAL A 291 -15.53 -19.05 7.35
N SER A 292 -16.64 -19.76 7.58
CA SER A 292 -16.94 -21.02 6.89
C SER A 292 -17.65 -20.83 5.54
N GLU A 293 -18.40 -19.75 5.39
CA GLU A 293 -19.22 -19.45 4.23
C GLU A 293 -18.50 -18.55 3.21
N PRO A 294 -18.90 -18.57 1.92
CA PRO A 294 -18.34 -17.66 0.93
C PRO A 294 -18.57 -16.18 1.30
N ILE A 295 -17.51 -15.39 1.20
CA ILE A 295 -17.49 -13.97 1.57
C ILE A 295 -18.13 -13.15 0.46
N ASP A 296 -19.19 -12.40 0.80
CA ASP A 296 -19.88 -11.52 -0.14
C ASP A 296 -19.21 -10.14 -0.21
N GLU A 297 -18.81 -9.62 0.94
CA GLU A 297 -18.17 -8.30 1.08
C GLU A 297 -16.98 -8.37 2.05
N LEU A 298 -15.83 -7.86 1.61
CA LEU A 298 -14.64 -7.66 2.42
C LEU A 298 -14.37 -6.16 2.60
N ILE A 299 -14.47 -5.71 3.84
CA ILE A 299 -14.13 -4.35 4.26
C ILE A 299 -12.76 -4.40 4.93
N LEU A 300 -11.83 -3.57 4.46
CA LEU A 300 -10.48 -3.44 4.99
C LEU A 300 -10.31 -2.09 5.70
N ASP A 301 -9.82 -2.13 6.93
CA ASP A 301 -9.30 -0.97 7.64
C ASP A 301 -7.79 -1.12 7.83
N VAL A 302 -7.03 -0.18 7.29
CA VAL A 302 -5.57 -0.30 7.20
C VAL A 302 -4.92 0.79 8.03
N PHE A 303 -4.08 0.41 8.98
CA PHE A 303 -3.34 1.35 9.81
C PHE A 303 -1.84 1.16 9.67
N GLY A 304 -1.08 2.24 9.80
CA GLY A 304 0.36 2.09 9.90
C GLY A 304 1.09 3.29 10.47
N PHE A 305 2.30 3.04 10.99
CA PHE A 305 3.20 4.06 11.53
C PHE A 305 4.56 3.99 10.84
N SER A 306 5.14 5.14 10.48
CA SER A 306 6.50 5.21 9.91
C SER A 306 6.65 4.39 8.62
N ARG A 307 7.60 3.46 8.54
CA ARG A 307 7.70 2.46 7.47
C ARG A 307 6.50 1.52 7.39
N GLY A 308 5.82 1.27 8.51
CA GLY A 308 4.52 0.60 8.53
C GLY A 308 3.43 1.40 7.81
N ALA A 309 3.44 2.73 7.88
CA ALA A 309 2.54 3.57 7.10
C ALA A 309 2.86 3.53 5.59
N ALA A 310 4.15 3.45 5.21
CA ALA A 310 4.55 3.23 3.82
C ALA A 310 4.07 1.85 3.32
N THR A 311 4.22 0.82 4.15
CA THR A 311 3.68 -0.54 3.93
C THR A 311 2.17 -0.52 3.73
N ALA A 312 1.43 0.18 4.59
CA ALA A 312 -0.02 0.34 4.49
C ALA A 312 -0.45 0.96 3.16
N ARG A 313 0.22 2.05 2.75
CA ARG A 313 -0.05 2.73 1.46
C ARG A 313 0.20 1.78 0.28
N HIS A 314 1.30 1.04 0.30
CA HIS A 314 1.59 0.04 -0.74
C HIS A 314 0.57 -1.09 -0.79
N PHE A 315 0.23 -1.64 0.37
CA PHE A 315 -0.75 -2.70 0.52
C PHE A 315 -2.08 -2.32 -0.12
N VAL A 316 -2.62 -1.14 0.24
CA VAL A 316 -3.86 -0.61 -0.34
C VAL A 316 -3.75 -0.43 -1.85
N ARG A 317 -2.63 0.13 -2.33
CA ARG A 317 -2.44 0.49 -3.74
C ARG A 317 -2.28 -0.72 -4.66
N ARG A 318 -1.58 -1.76 -4.21
CA ARG A 318 -1.11 -2.87 -5.06
C ARG A 318 -1.65 -4.23 -4.67
N GLU A 319 -1.77 -4.48 -3.37
CA GLU A 319 -1.92 -5.85 -2.87
C GLU A 319 -3.39 -6.27 -2.74
N VAL A 320 -4.30 -5.30 -2.64
CA VAL A 320 -5.76 -5.50 -2.55
C VAL A 320 -6.44 -5.58 -3.92
N ARG A 321 -5.97 -4.83 -4.93
CA ARG A 321 -6.75 -4.58 -6.17
C ARG A 321 -6.33 -5.39 -7.39
N ASP A 322 -5.08 -5.83 -7.47
CA ASP A 322 -4.56 -6.50 -8.67
C ASP A 322 -4.99 -7.98 -8.68
N THR A 323 -6.20 -8.26 -9.17
CA THR A 323 -6.83 -9.61 -9.20
C THR A 323 -6.60 -10.38 -10.50
N THR A 324 -6.27 -9.71 -11.61
CA THR A 324 -6.05 -10.33 -12.92
C THR A 324 -4.61 -10.78 -13.10
N GLY A 325 -4.39 -12.10 -13.02
CA GLY A 325 -3.17 -12.75 -13.53
C GLY A 325 -3.51 -13.54 -14.78
N SER A 326 -3.08 -13.09 -15.95
CA SER A 326 -3.13 -13.88 -17.19
C SER A 326 -1.87 -14.76 -17.34
N LEU A 327 -1.97 -15.81 -18.18
CA LEU A 327 -0.89 -16.74 -18.56
C LEU A 327 0.39 -16.05 -19.09
N TYR A 328 0.34 -14.73 -19.35
CA TYR A 328 1.44 -13.88 -19.85
C TYR A 328 2.03 -12.90 -18.83
N GLY A 329 1.79 -13.08 -17.52
CA GLY A 329 2.65 -12.50 -16.48
C GLY A 329 2.37 -11.05 -16.11
N GLU A 330 1.12 -10.75 -15.74
CA GLU A 330 0.82 -9.55 -14.95
C GLU A 330 0.82 -9.87 -13.44
N TYR A 331 1.27 -8.89 -12.65
CA TYR A 331 1.41 -9.00 -11.20
C TYR A 331 0.04 -9.20 -10.54
N LYS A 332 -0.01 -10.10 -9.57
CA LYS A 332 -1.20 -10.38 -8.76
C LYS A 332 -0.90 -10.04 -7.31
N GLY A 333 -1.79 -9.27 -6.69
CA GLY A 333 -1.64 -8.80 -5.32
C GLY A 333 -1.42 -9.95 -4.33
N ARG A 334 -0.57 -9.73 -3.34
CA ARG A 334 -0.18 -10.69 -2.30
C ARG A 334 -1.35 -11.11 -1.44
N LEU A 335 -2.31 -10.22 -1.16
CA LEU A 335 -3.52 -10.59 -0.43
C LEU A 335 -4.39 -11.54 -1.26
N VAL A 336 -4.59 -11.22 -2.54
CA VAL A 336 -5.31 -12.09 -3.48
C VAL A 336 -4.66 -13.47 -3.55
N ARG A 337 -3.34 -13.53 -3.69
CA ARG A 337 -2.57 -14.80 -3.68
C ARG A 337 -2.68 -15.54 -2.35
N ALA A 338 -2.74 -14.83 -1.22
CA ALA A 338 -2.90 -15.45 0.09
C ALA A 338 -4.27 -16.12 0.21
N PHE A 339 -5.35 -15.45 -0.20
CA PHE A 339 -6.70 -16.01 -0.25
C PHE A 339 -6.75 -17.27 -1.13
N GLU A 340 -6.17 -17.19 -2.33
CA GLU A 340 -6.12 -18.35 -3.24
C GLU A 340 -5.35 -19.54 -2.67
N ARG A 341 -4.22 -19.30 -1.99
CA ARG A 341 -3.45 -20.37 -1.34
C ARG A 341 -4.23 -21.05 -0.22
N GLN A 342 -5.10 -20.31 0.48
CA GLN A 342 -6.01 -20.86 1.49
C GLN A 342 -7.31 -21.44 0.89
N GLY A 343 -7.48 -21.40 -0.44
CA GLY A 343 -8.69 -21.87 -1.10
C GLY A 343 -9.91 -20.98 -0.88
N ILE A 344 -9.72 -19.72 -0.47
CA ILE A 344 -10.78 -18.74 -0.25
C ILE A 344 -11.06 -18.02 -1.58
N PRO A 345 -12.28 -18.10 -2.13
CA PRO A 345 -12.66 -17.31 -3.29
C PRO A 345 -12.52 -15.82 -3.01
N TRP A 346 -12.02 -15.05 -3.99
CA TRP A 346 -11.94 -13.60 -3.83
C TRP A 346 -13.36 -13.00 -3.75
N PRO A 347 -13.65 -12.11 -2.77
CA PRO A 347 -14.99 -11.56 -2.58
C PRO A 347 -15.50 -10.76 -3.77
N LYS A 348 -16.83 -10.75 -4.00
CA LYS A 348 -17.48 -9.96 -5.07
C LYS A 348 -17.25 -8.46 -4.86
N LYS A 349 -17.33 -8.00 -3.60
CA LYS A 349 -17.10 -6.60 -3.22
C LYS A 349 -15.94 -6.48 -2.23
N VAL A 350 -14.97 -5.65 -2.56
CA VAL A 350 -13.83 -5.32 -1.68
C VAL A 350 -13.75 -3.80 -1.52
N THR A 351 -13.78 -3.33 -0.28
CA THR A 351 -13.78 -1.92 0.07
C THR A 351 -12.68 -1.64 1.08
N VAL A 352 -11.82 -0.66 0.79
CA VAL A 352 -10.91 -0.11 1.82
C VAL A 352 -11.63 1.07 2.46
N ARG A 353 -12.20 0.85 3.65
CA ARG A 353 -13.05 1.84 4.34
C ARG A 353 -12.21 2.95 4.95
N PHE A 354 -11.16 2.60 5.68
CA PHE A 354 -10.32 3.57 6.38
C PHE A 354 -8.84 3.26 6.25
N VAL A 355 -8.04 4.29 5.98
CA VAL A 355 -6.57 4.22 6.01
C VAL A 355 -6.04 5.24 7.02
N GLY A 356 -5.55 4.76 8.17
CA GLY A 356 -5.04 5.59 9.27
C GLY A 356 -3.52 5.56 9.36
N LEU A 357 -2.87 6.68 9.05
CA LEU A 357 -1.41 6.78 8.93
C LEU A 357 -0.82 7.69 10.00
N PHE A 358 0.23 7.22 10.67
CA PHE A 358 1.07 8.03 11.54
C PHE A 358 2.42 8.26 10.85
N ASP A 359 2.65 9.51 10.47
CA ASP A 359 3.92 10.07 10.02
C ASP A 359 4.69 9.19 9.02
N THR A 360 4.15 9.03 7.81
CA THR A 360 4.71 8.12 6.79
C THR A 360 6.15 8.45 6.43
N VAL A 361 7.05 7.48 6.62
CA VAL A 361 8.45 7.52 6.20
C VAL A 361 8.70 6.29 5.35
N ALA A 362 8.98 6.47 4.05
CA ALA A 362 9.30 5.37 3.15
C ALA A 362 10.74 4.89 3.40
N GLY A 363 11.72 5.81 3.35
CA GLY A 363 13.12 5.54 3.69
C GLY A 363 13.68 4.29 3.01
N ILE A 364 13.58 4.20 1.68
CA ILE A 364 14.05 3.05 0.89
C ILE A 364 15.22 3.53 0.03
N ALA A 365 16.39 2.96 0.22
CA ALA A 365 17.45 2.98 -0.78
C ALA A 365 17.14 1.89 -1.83
N ASP A 366 17.06 2.25 -3.12
CA ASP A 366 16.84 1.30 -4.21
C ASP A 366 18.16 0.61 -4.61
N LEU A 367 18.41 -0.56 -4.01
CA LEU A 367 19.57 -1.41 -4.33
C LEU A 367 19.58 -1.92 -5.79
N GLY A 368 18.48 -1.80 -6.54
CA GLY A 368 18.36 -2.27 -7.93
C GLY A 368 18.81 -1.25 -8.99
N ASN A 369 18.71 0.05 -8.71
CA ASN A 369 18.91 1.11 -9.70
C ASN A 369 20.13 2.02 -9.47
N LEU A 370 21.05 1.67 -8.56
CA LEU A 370 22.18 2.52 -8.15
C LEU A 370 21.75 3.85 -7.49
N ASP A 371 20.48 3.98 -7.09
CA ASP A 371 19.99 5.09 -6.25
C ASP A 371 19.95 4.63 -4.79
N VAL A 372 20.94 5.08 -4.02
CA VAL A 372 21.23 4.59 -2.67
C VAL A 372 20.78 5.56 -1.57
N SER A 373 19.99 6.58 -1.92
CA SER A 373 19.54 7.62 -0.99
C SER A 373 18.14 7.32 -0.42
N ALA A 374 18.07 6.98 0.87
CA ALA A 374 16.80 6.93 1.61
C ALA A 374 16.16 8.33 1.82
N HIS A 375 16.84 9.39 1.37
CA HIS A 375 16.39 10.77 1.38
C HIS A 375 15.71 11.19 0.07
N ASP A 376 15.80 10.37 -0.97
CA ASP A 376 15.31 10.70 -2.31
C ASP A 376 13.86 10.22 -2.50
N ALA A 377 13.18 10.78 -3.50
CA ALA A 377 11.77 10.50 -3.75
C ALA A 377 11.53 9.15 -4.45
N GLU A 378 12.56 8.32 -4.59
CA GLU A 378 12.51 7.00 -5.22
C GLU A 378 12.30 5.93 -4.16
N THR A 379 11.12 5.30 -4.19
CA THR A 379 10.72 4.28 -3.20
C THR A 379 10.93 2.85 -3.70
N GLY A 380 11.77 2.66 -4.73
CA GLY A 380 11.99 1.36 -5.38
C GLY A 380 10.66 0.74 -5.86
N ARG A 381 10.45 -0.56 -5.60
CA ARG A 381 9.19 -1.25 -5.94
C ARG A 381 8.03 -0.91 -4.99
N ILE A 382 8.27 -0.17 -3.91
CA ILE A 382 7.23 0.21 -2.97
C ILE A 382 6.52 1.47 -3.47
N ASN A 383 5.31 1.30 -4.01
CA ASN A 383 4.44 2.42 -4.29
C ASN A 383 3.78 2.99 -3.02
N VAL A 384 4.18 4.18 -2.59
CA VAL A 384 3.52 4.91 -1.50
C VAL A 384 2.43 5.87 -2.00
N ASN A 385 2.19 5.99 -3.30
CA ASN A 385 1.21 6.95 -3.81
C ASN A 385 -0.21 6.38 -3.75
N LEU A 386 -1.13 7.12 -3.13
CA LEU A 386 -2.54 6.74 -3.02
C LEU A 386 -3.39 7.59 -3.98
N ARG A 387 -4.32 6.93 -4.65
CA ARG A 387 -5.34 7.52 -5.51
C ARG A 387 -6.64 7.76 -4.74
N PRO A 388 -7.50 8.70 -5.17
CA PRO A 388 -8.78 8.94 -4.50
C PRO A 388 -9.64 7.68 -4.44
N GLU A 389 -9.65 6.89 -5.51
CA GLU A 389 -10.45 5.68 -5.55
C GLU A 389 -9.92 4.57 -4.63
N ASP A 390 -8.69 4.66 -4.11
CA ASP A 390 -8.03 3.57 -3.39
C ASP A 390 -8.67 3.25 -2.02
N ALA A 391 -9.28 4.25 -1.36
CA ALA A 391 -9.98 4.10 -0.08
C ALA A 391 -11.08 5.15 0.12
N GLU A 392 -12.10 4.83 0.92
CA GLU A 392 -13.22 5.73 1.22
C GLU A 392 -12.83 6.88 2.14
N ARG A 393 -11.84 6.66 3.04
CA ARG A 393 -11.31 7.70 3.94
C ARG A 393 -9.83 7.46 4.22
N VAL A 394 -8.99 8.50 4.04
CA VAL A 394 -7.55 8.44 4.35
C VAL A 394 -7.14 9.56 5.30
N VAL A 395 -6.55 9.21 6.44
CA VAL A 395 -6.08 10.17 7.45
C VAL A 395 -4.59 9.99 7.66
N GLN A 396 -3.82 11.08 7.63
CA GLN A 396 -2.43 11.09 8.06
C GLN A 396 -2.19 12.15 9.13
N PHE A 397 -1.49 11.76 10.21
CA PHE A 397 -0.91 12.71 11.16
C PHE A 397 0.58 12.84 10.91
N ALA A 398 1.05 14.06 10.65
CA ALA A 398 2.45 14.36 10.39
C ALA A 398 3.09 15.08 11.59
N ALA A 399 4.32 14.71 11.91
CA ALA A 399 5.10 15.31 12.98
C ALA A 399 5.64 16.68 12.56
N ARG A 400 5.23 17.74 13.26
CA ARG A 400 5.67 19.12 12.99
C ARG A 400 7.13 19.35 13.33
N ASP A 401 7.58 18.77 14.44
CA ASP A 401 8.88 19.08 15.04
C ASP A 401 9.96 18.07 14.64
N GLU A 402 9.61 17.04 13.85
CA GLU A 402 10.57 16.10 13.26
C GLU A 402 11.45 16.82 12.22
N ARG A 403 12.77 16.62 12.32
CA ARG A 403 13.78 17.32 11.50
C ARG A 403 14.93 16.43 11.06
N ARG A 404 14.97 15.17 11.48
CA ARG A 404 16.04 14.24 11.13
C ARG A 404 16.12 14.04 9.63
N HIS A 405 17.34 13.95 9.13
CA HIS A 405 17.63 13.77 7.71
C HIS A 405 17.03 12.46 7.15
N ASN A 406 17.08 11.39 7.93
CA ASN A 406 16.62 10.05 7.55
C ASN A 406 15.11 9.82 7.75
N PHE A 407 14.35 10.87 8.12
CA PHE A 407 12.91 10.79 8.42
C PHE A 407 12.10 11.67 7.48
N SER A 408 12.38 11.61 6.18
CA SER A 408 11.62 12.36 5.18
C SER A 408 10.14 11.96 5.18
N LEU A 409 9.26 12.95 5.28
CA LEU A 409 7.81 12.74 5.26
C LEU A 409 7.37 12.39 3.84
N ASN A 410 6.55 11.35 3.70
CA ASN A 410 5.78 11.12 2.49
C ASN A 410 4.38 11.69 2.72
N SER A 411 4.11 12.88 2.18
CA SER A 411 2.84 13.57 2.36
C SER A 411 1.74 12.89 1.55
N LEU A 412 0.48 13.04 2.00
CA LEU A 412 -0.71 12.76 1.19
C LEU A 412 -1.01 13.89 0.19
N ARG A 413 -0.39 15.05 0.35
CA ARG A 413 -0.60 16.21 -0.51
C ARG A 413 0.16 16.03 -1.82
N GLY A 414 -0.48 16.40 -2.92
CA GLY A 414 0.17 16.48 -4.22
C GLY A 414 1.21 17.60 -4.29
N GLU A 415 1.92 17.71 -5.41
CA GLU A 415 2.95 18.74 -5.64
C GLU A 415 2.42 20.18 -5.48
N SER A 416 1.15 20.40 -5.81
CA SER A 416 0.47 21.69 -5.66
C SER A 416 -0.02 21.97 -4.23
N GLY A 417 0.15 21.01 -3.31
CA GLY A 417 -0.44 21.01 -1.96
C GLY A 417 -1.90 20.54 -1.91
N SER A 418 -2.48 20.15 -3.05
CA SER A 418 -3.85 19.64 -3.15
C SER A 418 -4.02 18.31 -2.43
N LEU A 419 -5.25 18.03 -2.01
CA LEU A 419 -5.61 16.82 -1.31
C LEU A 419 -7.08 16.51 -1.64
N PRO A 420 -7.46 15.28 -2.03
CA PRO A 420 -8.85 14.92 -2.27
C PRO A 420 -9.72 15.09 -1.02
N ASP A 421 -11.02 15.32 -1.23
CA ASP A 421 -11.97 15.71 -0.17
C ASP A 421 -12.06 14.70 0.99
N HIS A 422 -11.94 13.40 0.69
CA HIS A 422 -11.98 12.32 1.68
C HIS A 422 -10.61 11.94 2.24
N PHE A 423 -9.55 12.67 1.86
CA PHE A 423 -8.26 12.58 2.51
C PHE A 423 -8.16 13.69 3.57
N SER A 424 -7.31 13.50 4.57
CA SER A 424 -6.92 14.59 5.47
C SER A 424 -5.51 14.38 6.00
N GLU A 425 -4.66 15.39 5.91
CA GLU A 425 -3.34 15.39 6.54
C GLU A 425 -3.23 16.52 7.55
N TRP A 426 -3.01 16.17 8.82
CA TRP A 426 -2.91 17.10 9.95
C TRP A 426 -1.49 17.14 10.50
N VAL A 427 -0.93 18.34 10.64
CA VAL A 427 0.39 18.55 11.22
C VAL A 427 0.25 18.81 12.73
N LEU A 428 0.73 17.88 13.55
CA LEU A 428 0.60 17.94 15.01
C LEU A 428 1.96 18.27 15.67
N PRO A 429 1.97 18.97 16.82
CA PRO A 429 3.19 19.16 17.62
C PRO A 429 3.85 17.81 17.94
N GLY A 430 5.19 17.80 18.08
CA GLY A 430 5.95 16.58 18.39
C GLY A 430 6.80 16.08 17.23
N VAL A 431 7.73 15.19 17.56
CA VAL A 431 8.57 14.45 16.61
C VAL A 431 7.91 13.13 16.20
N HIS A 432 8.57 12.34 15.34
CA HIS A 432 8.01 11.12 14.74
C HIS A 432 7.24 10.21 15.71
N SER A 433 7.88 9.82 16.80
CA SER A 433 7.32 8.89 17.79
C SER A 433 6.48 9.57 18.88
N ASP A 434 6.47 10.91 18.93
CA ASP A 434 5.42 11.64 19.66
C ASP A 434 4.07 11.53 18.95
N ILE A 435 4.06 11.25 17.64
CA ILE A 435 2.85 11.04 16.84
C ILE A 435 2.46 9.57 16.76
N GLY A 436 3.42 8.71 16.41
CA GLY A 436 3.19 7.27 16.27
C GLY A 436 3.17 6.48 17.56
N GLY A 437 3.66 7.04 18.67
CA GLY A 437 3.90 6.31 19.90
C GLY A 437 5.25 5.58 19.91
N GLY A 438 5.52 4.87 20.99
CA GLY A 438 6.75 4.12 21.20
C GLY A 438 7.66 4.70 22.29
N TYR A 439 7.55 5.98 22.63
CA TYR A 439 8.31 6.53 23.76
C TYR A 439 7.75 6.02 25.10
N PRO A 440 8.61 5.63 26.06
CA PRO A 440 8.17 5.28 27.39
C PRO A 440 7.62 6.51 28.13
N ASP A 441 6.74 6.27 29.10
CA ASP A 441 6.12 7.33 29.89
C ASP A 441 7.16 8.24 30.58
N ARG A 442 8.36 7.71 30.88
CA ARG A 442 9.50 8.50 31.34
C ARG A 442 10.76 8.08 30.61
N PHE A 443 11.38 9.03 29.92
CA PHE A 443 12.59 8.85 29.13
C PHE A 443 13.64 9.89 29.55
N ARG A 444 14.89 9.45 29.74
CA ARG A 444 16.01 10.38 29.96
C ARG A 444 16.72 10.61 28.63
N GLU A 445 16.53 11.81 28.10
CA GLU A 445 17.16 12.26 26.87
C GLU A 445 18.50 12.92 27.22
N ARG A 446 19.61 12.25 26.89
CA ARG A 446 20.97 12.82 26.96
C ARG A 446 21.60 12.80 25.58
N ILE A 447 21.59 13.94 24.90
CA ILE A 447 21.92 14.04 23.48
C ILE A 447 22.87 15.21 23.18
N GLU A 448 23.64 15.07 22.10
CA GLU A 448 24.48 16.14 21.55
C GLU A 448 23.66 16.99 20.58
N VAL A 449 23.25 18.20 20.98
CA VAL A 449 22.32 19.03 20.20
C VAL A 449 22.98 19.81 19.07
N ARG A 450 24.32 19.80 19.01
CA ARG A 450 25.13 20.49 18.00
C ARG A 450 26.36 19.68 17.61
N PRO A 451 26.89 19.87 16.39
CA PRO A 451 28.10 19.20 15.97
C PRO A 451 29.27 19.49 16.94
N PRO A 452 30.07 18.48 17.31
CA PRO A 452 31.23 18.70 18.15
C PRO A 452 32.25 19.62 17.46
N LEU A 453 32.91 20.47 18.24
CA LEU A 453 33.97 21.36 17.75
C LEU A 453 35.32 20.93 18.32
N VAL A 454 36.38 20.95 17.51
CA VAL A 454 37.70 20.46 17.92
C VAL A 454 38.68 21.63 18.08
N VAL A 455 39.17 21.83 19.30
CA VAL A 455 40.22 22.79 19.64
C VAL A 455 41.60 22.15 19.40
N LYS A 456 42.39 22.78 18.53
CA LYS A 456 43.71 22.29 18.08
C LYS A 456 44.84 23.25 18.47
N GLY A 457 46.09 22.79 18.33
CA GLY A 457 47.25 23.68 18.36
C GLY A 457 47.55 24.34 19.72
N LYS A 458 47.83 25.64 19.73
CA LYS A 458 48.22 26.36 20.96
C LYS A 458 47.06 26.55 21.94
N ASP A 459 45.83 26.59 21.43
CA ASP A 459 44.63 26.92 22.20
C ASP A 459 44.17 25.77 23.10
N ARG A 460 44.69 24.55 22.89
CA ARG A 460 44.53 23.40 23.81
C ARG A 460 44.96 23.69 25.26
N ARG A 461 45.84 24.68 25.48
CA ARG A 461 46.30 25.09 26.81
C ARG A 461 45.25 25.92 27.56
N ASN A 462 44.38 26.61 26.82
CA ASN A 462 43.27 27.38 27.35
C ASN A 462 42.07 27.32 26.38
N PRO A 463 41.33 26.20 26.36
CA PRO A 463 40.24 25.99 25.41
C PRO A 463 39.14 27.03 25.52
N GLU A 464 38.87 27.55 26.73
CA GLU A 464 37.84 28.56 26.97
C GLU A 464 38.11 29.89 26.26
N ALA A 465 39.38 30.19 25.94
CA ALA A 465 39.77 31.36 25.17
C ALA A 465 39.77 31.11 23.65
N SER A 466 39.44 29.89 23.19
CA SER A 466 39.48 29.55 21.76
C SER A 466 38.26 30.09 21.01
N PHE A 467 38.41 30.22 19.69
CA PHE A 467 37.32 30.60 18.80
C PHE A 467 36.20 29.54 18.83
N GLU A 468 36.56 28.26 18.86
CA GLU A 468 35.62 27.14 18.91
C GLU A 468 34.77 27.17 20.19
N PHE A 469 35.36 27.50 21.34
CA PHE A 469 34.60 27.62 22.59
C PHE A 469 33.63 28.80 22.56
N SER A 470 34.07 29.95 22.01
CA SER A 470 33.20 31.11 21.80
C SER A 470 32.02 30.79 20.87
N ARG A 471 32.27 30.04 19.79
CA ARG A 471 31.23 29.53 18.90
C ARG A 471 30.27 28.59 19.63
N MET A 472 30.79 27.68 20.47
CA MET A 472 29.95 26.77 21.24
C MET A 472 29.06 27.49 22.26
N LEU A 473 29.55 28.58 22.88
CA LEU A 473 28.72 29.43 23.74
C LEU A 473 27.59 30.12 22.97
N GLN A 474 27.84 30.56 21.74
CA GLN A 474 26.80 31.11 20.86
C GLN A 474 25.72 30.06 20.54
N GLU A 475 26.13 28.85 20.16
CA GLU A 475 25.22 27.74 19.89
C GLU A 475 24.37 27.38 21.12
N ARG A 476 25.00 27.34 22.30
CA ARG A 476 24.31 27.13 23.58
C ARG A 476 23.26 28.20 23.84
N ALA A 477 23.55 29.47 23.53
CA ALA A 477 22.58 30.56 23.67
C ALA A 477 21.40 30.42 22.70
N LEU A 478 21.64 29.95 21.46
CA LEU A 478 20.58 29.68 20.49
C LEU A 478 19.65 28.57 20.99
N ILE A 479 20.20 27.42 21.41
CA ILE A 479 19.39 26.32 21.97
C ILE A 479 18.60 26.77 23.20
N LYS A 480 19.22 27.58 24.08
CA LYS A 480 18.52 28.10 25.26
C LYS A 480 17.32 28.97 24.86
N ASN A 481 17.45 29.78 23.82
CA ASN A 481 16.36 30.62 23.30
C ASN A 481 15.25 29.81 22.63
N GLU A 482 15.53 28.59 22.18
CA GLU A 482 14.50 27.67 21.69
C GLU A 482 13.57 27.18 22.83
N ALA A 483 13.93 27.37 24.10
CA ALA A 483 13.10 27.03 25.27
C ALA A 483 12.80 25.53 25.46
N TRP A 484 13.75 24.67 25.07
CA TRP A 484 13.77 23.24 25.41
C TRP A 484 13.89 22.97 26.92
N ILE A 485 14.51 23.91 27.64
CA ILE A 485 14.69 23.89 29.10
C ILE A 485 13.95 25.08 29.70
N GLY A 486 13.31 24.87 30.85
CA GLY A 486 12.63 25.93 31.57
C GLY A 486 11.98 25.44 32.86
N PRO A 487 11.10 26.26 33.47
CA PRO A 487 10.50 25.98 34.77
C PRO A 487 9.70 24.67 34.86
N LEU A 488 9.22 24.15 33.72
CA LEU A 488 8.43 22.92 33.66
C LEU A 488 9.32 21.67 33.59
N ASN A 489 10.63 21.84 33.44
CA ASN A 489 11.63 20.78 33.51
C ASN A 489 12.88 21.28 34.27
N PRO A 490 12.78 21.47 35.60
CA PRO A 490 13.80 22.19 36.37
C PRO A 490 15.12 21.43 36.54
N LEU A 491 15.13 20.12 36.28
CA LEU A 491 16.32 19.28 36.35
C LEU A 491 17.09 19.21 35.02
N ALA A 492 16.51 19.76 33.94
CA ALA A 492 17.15 19.74 32.63
C ALA A 492 18.39 20.65 32.58
N THR A 493 19.47 20.15 31.98
CA THR A 493 20.74 20.86 31.84
C THR A 493 21.15 21.02 30.39
N LEU A 494 21.92 22.08 30.12
CA LEU A 494 22.54 22.36 28.83
C LEU A 494 23.98 22.78 29.07
N GLU A 495 24.90 21.82 28.88
CA GLU A 495 26.29 21.91 29.34
C GLU A 495 27.28 21.66 28.20
N ILE A 496 28.42 22.35 28.27
CA ILE A 496 29.54 22.16 27.34
C ILE A 496 30.55 21.24 28.03
N GLU A 497 30.75 20.04 27.50
CA GLU A 497 31.76 19.08 27.96
C GLU A 497 33.03 19.20 27.11
N GLN A 498 34.18 19.10 27.76
CA GLN A 498 35.50 19.10 27.11
C GLN A 498 36.11 17.70 27.21
N GLU A 499 36.19 17.01 26.09
CA GLU A 499 36.76 15.67 26.00
C GLU A 499 38.17 15.72 25.39
N ARG A 500 39.15 15.08 26.03
CA ARG A 500 40.52 14.95 25.49
C ARG A 500 40.66 13.62 24.74
N SER A 501 41.15 13.66 23.51
CA SER A 501 41.43 12.44 22.74
C SER A 501 42.37 11.50 23.50
N ARG A 502 41.96 10.23 23.65
CA ARG A 502 42.76 9.19 24.33
C ARG A 502 43.99 8.83 23.48
N GLY A 503 45.17 8.77 24.10
CA GLY A 503 46.36 8.12 23.54
C GLY A 503 47.59 8.99 23.23
N LEU A 504 47.50 10.33 23.21
CA LEU A 504 48.66 11.20 22.96
C LEU A 504 48.79 12.33 23.99
N PRO A 505 49.99 12.54 24.59
CA PRO A 505 50.27 13.74 25.39
C PRO A 505 50.08 14.99 24.52
N GLY A 506 49.07 15.80 24.87
CA GLY A 506 48.67 16.96 24.07
C GLY A 506 47.64 16.68 22.98
N GLY A 507 46.82 15.63 23.07
CA GLY A 507 45.69 15.43 22.15
C GLY A 507 44.77 16.66 22.00
N ASP A 508 44.07 16.73 20.87
CA ASP A 508 43.04 17.74 20.63
C ASP A 508 41.92 17.66 21.68
N ILE A 509 41.21 18.79 21.87
CA ILE A 509 40.09 18.88 22.83
C ILE A 509 38.81 19.02 22.04
N THR A 510 37.90 18.06 22.19
CA THR A 510 36.57 18.08 21.58
C THR A 510 35.58 18.74 22.54
N LEU A 511 34.89 19.75 22.05
CA LEU A 511 33.80 20.44 22.73
C LEU A 511 32.47 19.82 22.29
N ARG A 512 31.67 19.35 23.26
CA ARG A 512 30.35 18.77 23.02
C ARG A 512 29.29 19.55 23.78
N LEU A 513 28.15 19.84 23.15
CA LEU A 513 27.02 20.52 23.78
C LEU A 513 25.93 19.50 24.10
N TRP A 514 25.79 19.17 25.39
CA TRP A 514 24.87 18.17 25.89
C TRP A 514 23.59 18.80 26.40
N LEU A 515 22.46 18.32 25.88
CA LEU A 515 21.14 18.47 26.50
C LEU A 515 20.86 17.21 27.30
N ASP A 516 20.63 17.33 28.61
CA ASP A 516 20.22 16.23 29.49
C ASP A 516 18.90 16.62 30.16
N ARG A 517 17.83 15.85 29.91
CA ARG A 517 16.51 16.13 30.46
C ARG A 517 15.66 14.87 30.57
N GLU A 518 14.66 14.91 31.45
CA GLU A 518 13.60 13.90 31.48
C GLU A 518 12.42 14.36 30.61
N VAL A 519 11.94 13.49 29.72
CA VAL A 519 10.82 13.72 28.81
C VAL A 519 9.80 12.59 28.98
N ARG A 520 8.55 12.85 28.62
CA ARG A 520 7.39 12.02 28.89
C ARG A 520 6.67 11.59 27.61
N GLY A 521 6.39 10.29 27.44
CA GLY A 521 5.80 9.70 26.24
C GLY A 521 4.26 9.81 26.11
N GLU A 522 3.56 10.24 27.16
CA GLU A 522 2.08 10.20 27.20
C GLU A 522 1.40 11.13 26.20
N TYR A 523 2.11 12.11 25.63
CA TYR A 523 1.55 12.97 24.59
C TYR A 523 1.10 12.19 23.35
N SER A 524 1.78 11.08 23.02
CA SER A 524 1.40 10.19 21.90
C SER A 524 -0.01 9.61 22.01
N ARG A 525 -0.59 9.60 23.21
CA ARG A 525 -1.98 9.19 23.46
C ARG A 525 -2.97 10.22 22.87
N ILE A 526 -2.61 11.49 22.68
CA ILE A 526 -3.49 12.46 22.03
C ILE A 526 -3.70 12.10 20.54
N PRO A 527 -2.64 11.95 19.71
CA PRO A 527 -2.79 11.41 18.34
C PRO A 527 -3.58 10.09 18.28
N LEU A 528 -3.40 9.19 19.24
CA LEU A 528 -4.19 7.94 19.31
C LEU A 528 -5.71 8.23 19.40
N TYR A 529 -6.13 9.06 20.35
CA TYR A 529 -7.55 9.42 20.53
C TYR A 529 -8.11 10.13 19.29
N LEU A 530 -7.32 11.00 18.67
CA LEU A 530 -7.75 11.71 17.46
C LEU A 530 -7.97 10.74 16.29
N MET A 531 -7.06 9.79 16.08
CA MET A 531 -7.17 8.78 15.02
C MET A 531 -8.33 7.83 15.29
N HIS A 532 -8.44 7.34 16.53
CA HIS A 532 -9.54 6.47 16.98
C HIS A 532 -10.89 7.10 16.68
N LYS A 533 -11.10 8.36 17.07
CA LYS A 533 -12.37 9.07 16.80
C LYS A 533 -12.68 9.18 15.32
N LEU A 534 -11.68 9.56 14.49
CA LEU A 534 -11.86 9.68 13.04
C LEU A 534 -12.17 8.32 12.38
N ALA A 535 -11.57 7.24 12.88
CA ALA A 535 -11.83 5.88 12.41
C ALA A 535 -13.23 5.40 12.80
N VAL A 536 -13.64 5.61 14.07
CA VAL A 536 -15.00 5.29 14.54
C VAL A 536 -16.05 6.07 13.76
N ASP A 537 -15.81 7.35 13.46
CA ASP A 537 -16.71 8.16 12.62
C ASP A 537 -16.84 7.61 11.19
N ALA A 538 -15.79 6.96 10.68
CA ALA A 538 -15.79 6.26 9.40
C ALA A 538 -16.37 4.84 9.47
N GLY A 539 -16.79 4.38 10.66
CA GLY A 539 -17.42 3.07 10.88
C GLY A 539 -16.46 1.94 11.27
N VAL A 540 -15.19 2.24 11.57
CA VAL A 540 -14.23 1.24 12.07
C VAL A 540 -14.69 0.72 13.44
N PRO A 541 -14.77 -0.61 13.65
CA PRO A 541 -15.34 -1.20 14.86
C PRO A 541 -14.33 -1.23 16.00
N PHE A 542 -13.97 -0.07 16.53
CA PHE A 542 -13.15 0.03 17.74
C PHE A 542 -14.00 0.05 19.01
N ASP A 543 -13.47 -0.56 20.07
CA ASP A 543 -13.95 -0.39 21.43
C ASP A 543 -13.76 1.05 21.92
N VAL A 544 -14.58 1.45 22.89
CA VAL A 544 -14.46 2.76 23.53
C VAL A 544 -13.17 2.79 24.35
N ILE A 545 -12.40 3.86 24.22
CA ILE A 545 -11.18 4.04 25.01
C ILE A 545 -11.57 4.20 26.49
N ASP A 546 -11.03 3.32 27.34
CA ASP A 546 -11.14 3.44 28.79
C ASP A 546 -10.15 4.49 29.32
N PRO A 547 -10.61 5.63 29.87
CA PRO A 547 -9.74 6.66 30.40
C PRO A 547 -9.00 6.24 31.67
N GLU A 548 -9.42 5.16 32.34
CA GLU A 548 -8.77 4.63 33.54
C GLU A 548 -7.62 3.65 33.21
N ASP A 549 -7.53 3.17 31.97
CA ASP A 549 -6.39 2.36 31.54
C ASP A 549 -5.12 3.22 31.56
N SER A 550 -4.17 2.85 32.42
CA SER A 550 -2.90 3.55 32.57
C SER A 550 -2.11 3.75 31.26
N SER A 551 -2.28 2.86 30.27
CA SER A 551 -1.62 2.92 28.97
C SER A 551 -2.29 3.89 27.98
N LEU A 552 -3.55 4.27 28.25
CA LEU A 552 -4.40 5.13 27.42
C LEU A 552 -4.80 6.45 28.10
N SER A 553 -4.70 6.53 29.42
CA SER A 553 -5.07 7.71 30.22
C SER A 553 -4.23 8.94 29.84
N LEU A 554 -4.84 10.12 29.89
CA LEU A 554 -4.13 11.39 29.64
C LEU A 554 -3.84 12.10 30.96
N PRO A 555 -2.60 12.56 31.20
CA PRO A 555 -2.31 13.48 32.31
C PRO A 555 -3.20 14.73 32.26
N ASP A 556 -3.70 15.18 33.41
CA ASP A 556 -4.56 16.36 33.52
C ASP A 556 -3.98 17.62 32.84
N GLU A 557 -2.66 17.79 32.93
CA GLU A 557 -1.95 18.91 32.31
C GLU A 557 -2.04 18.92 30.77
N LEU A 558 -2.26 17.76 30.15
CA LEU A 558 -2.43 17.61 28.71
C LEU A 558 -3.88 17.81 28.24
N ILE A 559 -4.88 17.84 29.13
CA ILE A 559 -6.30 17.92 28.74
C ILE A 559 -6.61 19.18 27.93
N THR A 560 -6.00 20.32 28.28
CA THR A 560 -6.19 21.56 27.51
C THR A 560 -5.59 21.45 26.10
N VAL A 561 -4.41 20.82 26.00
CA VAL A 561 -3.76 20.55 24.71
C VAL A 561 -4.61 19.60 23.87
N ALA A 562 -5.10 18.51 24.47
CA ALA A 562 -5.94 17.52 23.80
C ALA A 562 -7.22 18.15 23.24
N ARG A 563 -7.91 19.00 24.02
CA ARG A 563 -9.11 19.73 23.56
C ARG A 563 -8.82 20.63 22.36
N ASN A 564 -7.71 21.36 22.37
CA ASN A 564 -7.35 22.25 21.27
C ASN A 564 -6.97 21.47 20.01
N LEU A 565 -6.24 20.35 20.13
CA LEU A 565 -5.92 19.47 19.01
C LEU A 565 -7.17 18.77 18.47
N ALA A 566 -8.07 18.33 19.35
CA ALA A 566 -9.36 17.77 18.96
C ALA A 566 -10.21 18.78 18.18
N ALA A 567 -10.31 20.02 18.65
CA ALA A 567 -11.01 21.08 17.91
C ALA A 567 -10.38 21.36 16.54
N HIS A 568 -9.04 21.33 16.45
CA HIS A 568 -8.31 21.48 15.19
C HIS A 568 -8.62 20.34 14.21
N VAL A 569 -8.53 19.09 14.65
CA VAL A 569 -8.62 17.90 13.78
C VAL A 569 -10.06 17.52 13.46
N TRP A 570 -10.98 17.57 14.42
CA TRP A 570 -12.37 17.12 14.23
C TRP A 570 -13.28 18.19 13.60
N HIS A 571 -12.92 19.48 13.73
CA HIS A 571 -13.74 20.58 13.20
C HIS A 571 -13.03 21.43 12.14
N GLY A 572 -11.76 21.14 11.86
CA GLY A 572 -10.98 21.83 10.82
C GLY A 572 -10.66 23.30 11.08
N GLY A 573 -10.73 23.74 12.35
CA GLY A 573 -10.30 25.08 12.76
C GLY A 573 -8.77 25.21 12.80
N PRO A 574 -8.21 26.43 12.91
CA PRO A 574 -6.77 26.60 13.12
C PRO A 574 -6.31 26.00 14.46
N LEU A 575 -5.09 25.48 14.52
CA LEU A 575 -4.51 24.99 15.76
C LEU A 575 -4.19 26.17 16.71
N LEU A 576 -5.04 26.36 17.72
CA LEU A 576 -4.84 27.37 18.75
C LEU A 576 -4.08 26.77 19.93
N MET A 577 -2.88 27.29 20.21
CA MET A 577 -2.11 26.91 21.39
C MET A 577 -1.62 28.12 22.16
N THR A 578 -1.87 28.13 23.46
CA THR A 578 -1.35 29.19 24.34
C THR A 578 0.18 29.07 24.47
N PRO A 579 0.89 30.15 24.85
CA PRO A 579 2.30 30.07 25.21
C PRO A 579 2.60 29.01 26.27
N GLU A 580 1.70 28.84 27.24
CA GLU A 580 1.83 27.87 28.34
C GLU A 580 1.73 26.43 27.83
N SER A 581 0.74 26.13 26.98
CA SER A 581 0.63 24.82 26.33
C SER A 581 1.84 24.50 25.45
N ARG A 582 2.36 25.48 24.72
CA ARG A 582 3.58 25.32 23.92
C ARG A 582 4.80 25.02 24.78
N ALA A 583 4.97 25.75 25.87
CA ALA A 583 6.07 25.53 26.82
C ALA A 583 5.94 24.16 27.50
N LEU A 584 4.72 23.77 27.89
CA LEU A 584 4.43 22.47 28.47
C LEU A 584 4.85 21.33 27.54
N LEU A 585 4.35 21.34 26.31
CA LEU A 585 4.70 20.34 25.32
C LEU A 585 6.21 20.31 25.10
N LYS A 586 6.83 21.45 24.82
CA LYS A 586 8.26 21.52 24.47
C LYS A 586 9.18 21.05 25.60
N GLN A 587 8.88 21.41 26.85
CA GLN A 587 9.76 21.13 27.99
C GLN A 587 9.54 19.73 28.59
N ARG A 588 8.32 19.18 28.50
CA ARG A 588 7.97 17.92 29.18
C ARG A 588 7.64 16.75 28.24
N TYR A 589 7.10 16.99 27.05
CA TYR A 589 6.48 15.93 26.26
C TYR A 589 7.03 15.74 24.85
N ILE A 590 7.56 16.79 24.23
CA ILE A 590 8.14 16.71 22.89
C ILE A 590 9.60 16.31 23.02
N HIS A 591 9.95 15.17 22.42
CA HIS A 591 11.32 14.67 22.36
C HIS A 591 12.15 15.47 21.36
N HIS A 592 13.47 15.48 21.52
CA HIS A 592 14.41 16.14 20.62
C HIS A 592 15.08 15.07 19.75
N SER A 593 14.36 14.63 18.72
CA SER A 593 14.78 13.48 17.90
C SER A 593 16.03 13.76 17.06
N ASP A 594 16.27 15.00 16.64
CA ASP A 594 17.47 15.35 15.87
C ASP A 594 18.68 15.65 16.77
N HIS A 595 19.79 14.95 16.59
CA HIS A 595 21.00 15.15 17.37
C HIS A 595 22.25 14.56 16.70
N TYR A 596 23.41 14.84 17.28
CA TYR A 596 24.74 14.45 16.81
C TYR A 596 25.36 13.37 17.70
N LEU A 597 24.55 12.41 18.17
CA LEU A 597 25.10 11.22 18.81
C LEU A 597 25.77 10.35 17.75
N LEU A 598 27.01 9.96 18.02
CA LEU A 598 27.83 9.16 17.12
C LEU A 598 27.53 7.67 17.35
N LEU A 599 27.26 6.94 16.27
CA LEU A 599 27.21 5.48 16.24
C LEU A 599 28.21 4.95 15.21
N GLY A 600 29.23 4.23 15.66
CA GLY A 600 30.36 3.91 14.80
C GLY A 600 30.96 5.21 14.22
N PRO A 601 31.08 5.36 12.89
CA PRO A 601 31.52 6.60 12.25
C PRO A 601 30.38 7.58 11.88
N LEU A 602 29.11 7.24 12.15
CA LEU A 602 27.94 7.91 11.56
C LEU A 602 27.15 8.76 12.58
N TYR A 603 26.45 9.78 12.06
CA TYR A 603 25.46 10.59 12.79
C TYR A 603 24.04 10.30 12.27
N PRO A 604 23.43 9.17 12.66
CA PRO A 604 22.12 8.74 12.15
C PRO A 604 21.01 9.76 12.41
N PHE A 605 21.06 10.41 13.58
CA PHE A 605 20.01 11.34 14.00
C PHE A 605 20.26 12.79 13.58
N LYS A 606 21.23 13.04 12.69
CA LYS A 606 21.53 14.42 12.29
C LYS A 606 20.28 15.10 11.71
N PRO A 607 20.06 16.39 11.97
CA PRO A 607 19.01 17.14 11.29
C PRO A 607 19.26 17.19 9.79
N GLY A 608 18.18 17.32 9.02
CA GLY A 608 18.20 17.63 7.60
C GLY A 608 18.81 19.00 7.31
N GLU A 609 19.07 19.29 6.04
CA GLU A 609 19.67 20.55 5.65
C GLU A 609 18.86 21.74 6.17
N TYR A 610 19.57 22.75 6.70
CA TYR A 610 18.99 23.94 7.32
C TYR A 610 18.02 23.66 8.49
N GLY A 611 18.07 22.47 9.11
CA GLY A 611 17.17 22.07 10.18
C GLY A 611 15.73 21.88 9.71
N ARG A 612 15.53 21.55 8.44
CA ARG A 612 14.21 21.31 7.84
C ARG A 612 14.06 19.85 7.47
N ARG A 613 12.85 19.33 7.67
CA ARG A 613 12.45 18.00 7.23
C ARG A 613 12.16 18.02 5.73
N THR A 614 12.68 17.04 5.01
CA THR A 614 12.31 16.80 3.61
C THR A 614 10.90 16.23 3.55
N VAL A 615 10.11 16.71 2.59
CA VAL A 615 8.72 16.29 2.35
C VAL A 615 8.58 15.89 0.89
N HIS A 616 8.22 14.65 0.66
CA HIS A 616 7.90 14.12 -0.67
C HIS A 616 6.39 14.18 -0.89
N PRO A 617 5.91 14.81 -1.98
CA PRO A 617 4.50 14.86 -2.29
C PRO A 617 3.97 13.50 -2.77
N ASN A 618 2.66 13.29 -2.64
CA ASN A 618 1.93 12.20 -3.28
C ASN A 618 1.95 12.43 -4.80
N LYS A 619 2.70 11.61 -5.54
CA LYS A 619 2.90 11.75 -6.99
C LYS A 619 1.66 11.28 -7.77
N GLY A 620 1.26 12.07 -8.78
CA GLY A 620 0.10 11.88 -9.67
C GLY A 620 -0.59 13.22 -9.98
N GLN A 621 -1.16 13.39 -11.17
CA GLN A 621 -1.82 14.64 -11.55
C GLN A 621 -3.27 14.66 -11.06
N TRP A 622 -3.60 15.69 -10.28
CA TRP A 622 -4.97 16.01 -9.88
C TRP A 622 -5.49 17.13 -10.79
N ILE A 623 -6.33 16.78 -11.76
CA ILE A 623 -6.98 17.75 -12.65
C ILE A 623 -8.49 17.61 -12.44
N GLU A 624 -9.15 18.71 -12.06
CA GLU A 624 -10.62 18.77 -11.94
C GLU A 624 -11.27 17.71 -11.03
N GLY A 625 -10.53 17.19 -10.03
CA GLY A 625 -11.03 16.17 -9.10
C GLY A 625 -10.82 14.73 -9.56
N GLU A 626 -10.16 14.52 -10.70
CA GLU A 626 -9.79 13.21 -11.22
C GLU A 626 -8.27 13.00 -11.14
N TYR A 627 -7.87 11.74 -10.88
CA TYR A 627 -6.47 11.34 -10.77
C TYR A 627 -5.97 10.84 -12.13
N HIS A 628 -4.85 11.42 -12.59
CA HIS A 628 -4.14 11.00 -13.78
C HIS A 628 -2.77 10.43 -13.38
N GLU A 629 -2.49 9.19 -13.79
CA GLU A 629 -1.12 8.66 -13.76
C GLU A 629 -0.25 9.42 -14.78
N TYR A 630 1.03 9.56 -14.48
CA TYR A 630 2.02 10.06 -15.43
C TYR A 630 2.38 9.01 -16.48
#